data_AF-A0A1X7SWI1-F1
#
_entry.id   AF-A0A1X7SWI1-F1
#
_cell.length_a   1.000
_cell.length_b   1.000
_cell.length_c   1.000
_cell.angle_alpha   90.00
_cell.angle_beta   90.00
_cell.angle_gamma   90.00
#
_symmetry.space_group_name_H-M   'P 1'
#
loop_
_entity.id
_entity.type
_entity.pdbx_description
1 polymer ?
#
loop_
_entity_poly.entity_id
_entity_poly.type
_entity_poly.pdbx_seq_one_letter_code
_entity_poly.pdbx_strand_id
1 'polypeptide(L)'
;VCPKHGTDFLEYKCRYCCSVAVYFCFGTTHFCNPCHDDFQRVTSIAKSDLPQCPVGPRAKPLSGSECPLHVKHPPTGEEFALGCGVCRNAQTF
;
A
#
# COMPACT_ATOMS: atom_id res chain seq x y z
N VAL A 1 0.40 -16.83 -5.25
CA VAL A 1 -0.49 -16.76 -6.44
C VAL A 1 -1.88 -17.23 -6.01
N CYS A 2 -2.94 -16.53 -6.41
CA CYS A 2 -4.31 -16.90 -6.04
C CYS A 2 -4.69 -18.22 -6.73
N PRO A 3 -5.27 -19.21 -6.02
CA PRO A 3 -5.68 -20.47 -6.64
C PRO A 3 -6.76 -20.32 -7.72
N LYS A 4 -7.60 -19.29 -7.62
CA LYS A 4 -8.73 -19.05 -8.54
C LYS A 4 -8.40 -18.07 -9.67
N HIS A 5 -7.56 -17.09 -9.40
CA HIS A 5 -7.35 -15.95 -10.29
C HIS A 5 -5.89 -15.69 -10.63
N GLY A 6 -5.00 -16.65 -10.37
CA GLY A 6 -3.59 -16.54 -10.67
C GLY A 6 -2.99 -15.26 -10.08
N THR A 7 -2.43 -14.44 -10.96
CA THR A 7 -1.87 -13.11 -10.67
C THR A 7 -2.69 -11.97 -11.26
N ASP A 8 -3.79 -12.25 -11.95
CA ASP A 8 -4.53 -11.27 -12.76
C ASP A 8 -5.10 -10.13 -11.92
N PHE A 9 -5.51 -10.43 -10.68
CA PHE A 9 -6.00 -9.46 -9.71
C PHE A 9 -5.06 -9.32 -8.52
N LEU A 10 -3.76 -9.56 -8.71
CA LEU A 10 -2.78 -9.36 -7.65
C LEU A 10 -2.62 -7.86 -7.38
N GLU A 11 -3.04 -7.44 -6.20
CA GLU A 11 -2.88 -6.06 -5.74
C GLU A 11 -1.68 -5.94 -4.81
N TYR A 12 -1.07 -4.75 -4.85
CA TYR A 12 -0.01 -4.36 -3.93
C TYR A 12 -0.45 -3.18 -3.09
N LYS A 13 0.08 -3.11 -1.87
CA LYS A 13 -0.01 -1.92 -1.02
C LYS A 13 0.96 -0.87 -1.55
N CYS A 14 0.56 0.40 -1.51
CA CYS A 14 1.48 1.51 -1.70
C CYS A 14 2.59 1.47 -0.64
N ARG A 15 3.85 1.53 -1.05
CA ARG A 15 5.00 1.50 -0.12
C ARG A 15 4.88 2.58 0.97
N TYR A 16 4.34 3.74 0.63
CA TYR A 16 4.35 4.94 1.48
C TYR A 16 3.03 5.24 2.21
N CYS A 17 1.97 4.43 2.04
CA CYS A 17 0.73 4.57 2.81
C CYS A 17 -0.11 3.27 2.84
N CYS A 18 -1.20 3.28 3.60
CA CYS A 18 -2.19 2.23 3.69
C CYS A 18 -3.26 2.39 2.60
N SER A 19 -2.84 2.36 1.33
CA SER A 19 -3.74 2.38 0.17
C SER A 19 -3.31 1.34 -0.86
N VAL A 20 -4.23 0.90 -1.71
CA VAL A 20 -3.90 0.03 -2.85
C VAL A 20 -3.06 0.83 -3.85
N ALA A 21 -2.01 0.21 -4.37
CA ALA A 21 -1.17 0.78 -5.39
C ALA A 21 -1.82 0.67 -6.78
N VAL A 22 -1.51 1.64 -7.63
CA VAL A 22 -2.00 1.76 -9.00
C VAL A 22 -0.86 2.07 -9.97
N TYR A 23 0.29 2.50 -9.46
CA TYR A 23 1.52 2.66 -10.23
C TYR A 23 2.61 1.75 -9.69
N PHE A 24 3.46 1.29 -10.59
CA PHE A 24 4.73 0.62 -10.28
C PHE A 24 5.85 1.34 -11.02
N CYS A 25 6.73 1.98 -10.26
CA CYS A 25 7.77 2.84 -10.81
C CYS A 25 9.15 2.31 -10.44
N PHE A 26 10.14 2.67 -11.26
CA PHE A 26 11.56 2.38 -11.03
C PHE A 26 11.88 0.88 -10.88
N GLY A 27 11.01 0.01 -11.43
CA GLY A 27 11.14 -1.45 -11.36
C GLY A 27 11.07 -2.05 -9.95
N THR A 28 10.71 -1.26 -8.92
CA THR A 28 10.85 -1.70 -7.52
C THR A 28 9.76 -1.21 -6.58
N THR A 29 9.02 -0.14 -6.94
CA THR A 29 8.23 0.60 -5.94
C THR A 29 6.80 0.81 -6.37
N HIS A 30 5.86 0.39 -5.51
CA HIS A 30 4.43 0.56 -5.72
C HIS A 30 3.88 1.86 -5.08
N PHE A 31 3.09 2.62 -5.84
CA PHE A 31 2.49 3.89 -5.41
C PHE A 31 0.96 3.91 -5.62
N CYS A 32 0.23 4.52 -4.70
CA CYS A 32 -1.12 5.04 -4.98
C CYS A 32 -1.02 6.40 -5.70
N ASN A 33 -2.09 6.89 -6.34
CA ASN A 33 -2.07 8.17 -7.07
C ASN A 33 -1.47 9.33 -6.26
N PRO A 34 -1.95 9.66 -5.04
CA PRO A 34 -1.46 10.86 -4.37
C PRO A 34 -0.01 10.74 -3.86
N CYS A 35 0.49 9.53 -3.64
CA CYS A 35 1.90 9.30 -3.32
C CYS A 35 2.78 9.34 -4.57
N HIS A 36 2.25 8.92 -5.72
CA HIS A 36 2.92 9.03 -7.01
C HIS A 36 3.05 10.50 -7.44
N ASP A 37 2.00 11.31 -7.29
CA ASP A 37 2.04 12.74 -7.63
C ASP A 37 3.05 13.54 -6.80
N ASP A 38 3.38 13.03 -5.60
CA ASP A 38 4.31 13.63 -4.64
C ASP A 38 5.54 12.74 -4.44
N PHE A 39 5.90 11.93 -5.45
CA PHE A 39 6.89 10.85 -5.32
C PHE A 39 8.23 11.38 -4.81
N GLN A 40 8.70 12.52 -5.35
CA GLN A 40 9.99 13.11 -4.97
C GLN A 40 10.11 13.33 -3.46
N ARG A 41 9.05 13.85 -2.83
CA ARG A 41 9.02 14.10 -1.40
C ARG A 41 8.85 12.81 -0.60
N VAL A 42 7.92 11.92 -0.97
CA VAL A 42 7.70 10.70 -0.17
C VAL A 42 8.88 9.74 -0.25
N THR A 43 9.60 9.70 -1.38
CA THR A 43 10.80 8.87 -1.55
C THR A 43 12.03 9.46 -0.83
N SER A 44 12.03 10.76 -0.52
CA SER A 44 13.13 11.40 0.21
C SER A 44 13.05 11.23 1.73
N ILE A 45 11.92 10.76 2.26
CA ILE A 45 11.76 10.50 3.71
C ILE A 45 12.55 9.24 4.06
N ALA A 46 13.44 9.33 5.04
CA ALA A 46 14.15 8.15 5.53
C ALA A 46 13.16 7.13 6.08
N LYS A 47 13.42 5.83 5.86
CA LYS A 47 12.51 4.76 6.27
C LYS A 47 12.22 4.79 7.78
N SER A 48 13.18 5.19 8.60
CA SER A 48 13.03 5.37 10.06
C SER A 48 12.02 6.44 10.45
N ASP A 49 11.81 7.42 9.58
CA ASP A 49 11.02 8.62 9.85
C ASP A 49 9.60 8.51 9.25
N LEU A 50 9.31 7.41 8.55
CA LEU A 50 7.97 7.13 8.04
C LEU A 50 7.02 6.79 9.19
N PRO A 51 5.77 7.30 9.16
CA PRO A 51 4.80 7.00 10.19
C PRO A 51 4.42 5.52 10.18
N GLN A 52 4.05 5.02 11.37
CA GLN A 52 3.49 3.68 11.52
C GLN A 52 2.01 3.67 11.14
N CYS A 53 1.52 2.50 10.76
CA CYS A 53 0.11 2.27 10.44
C CYS A 53 -0.81 2.77 11.58
N PRO A 54 -1.93 3.47 11.28
CA PRO A 54 -2.47 3.77 9.95
C PRO A 54 -1.86 5.02 9.29
N VAL A 55 -1.52 4.88 7.99
CA VAL A 55 -0.90 5.94 7.19
C VAL A 55 -1.75 6.26 5.97
N GLY A 56 -2.13 7.52 5.81
CA GLY A 56 -2.82 8.04 4.65
C GLY A 56 -1.85 8.45 3.54
N PRO A 57 -2.39 8.82 2.36
CA PRO A 57 -1.55 9.22 1.24
C PRO A 57 -0.61 10.37 1.59
N ARG A 58 0.49 10.47 0.84
CA ARG A 58 1.57 11.44 1.09
C ARG A 58 2.28 11.24 2.45
N ALA A 59 2.36 9.99 2.91
CA ALA A 59 2.98 9.60 4.18
C ALA A 59 2.42 10.38 5.38
N LYS A 60 1.10 10.63 5.42
CA LYS A 60 0.45 11.35 6.51
C LYS A 60 -0.08 10.36 7.55
N PRO A 61 0.24 10.49 8.85
CA PRO A 61 -0.38 9.66 9.87
C PRO A 61 -1.89 9.91 9.92
N LEU A 62 -2.67 8.84 10.09
CA LEU A 62 -4.10 8.93 10.31
C LEU A 62 -4.43 8.80 11.80
N SER A 63 -5.56 9.36 12.21
CA SER A 63 -6.11 9.14 13.55
C SER A 63 -6.74 7.75 13.65
N GLY A 64 -6.54 7.07 14.78
CA GLY A 64 -7.12 5.77 15.07
C GLY A 64 -6.11 4.63 15.01
N SER A 65 -6.58 3.41 15.24
CA SER A 65 -5.77 2.20 15.29
C SER A 65 -6.05 1.23 14.13
N GLU A 66 -7.10 1.47 13.35
CA GLU A 66 -7.52 0.56 12.28
C GLU A 66 -6.87 0.94 10.95
N CYS A 67 -6.27 -0.06 10.29
CA CYS A 67 -5.70 0.11 8.96
C CYS A 67 -6.81 0.22 7.91
N PRO A 68 -6.81 1.23 7.01
CA PRO A 68 -7.77 1.33 5.92
C PRO A 68 -7.81 0.14 4.95
N LEU A 69 -6.76 -0.69 4.96
CA LEU A 69 -6.68 -1.91 4.13
C LEU A 69 -7.21 -3.15 4.87
N HIS A 70 -7.61 -3.00 6.14
CA HIS A 70 -8.09 -4.05 7.04
C HIS A 70 -7.23 -5.33 7.02
N VAL A 71 -5.90 -5.16 6.91
CA VAL A 71 -4.93 -6.25 6.83
C VAL A 71 -3.70 -5.91 7.67
N LYS A 72 -3.09 -6.93 8.28
CA LYS A 72 -1.76 -6.78 8.87
C LYS A 72 -0.72 -6.73 7.76
N HIS A 73 0.11 -5.70 7.77
CA HIS A 73 1.16 -5.51 6.78
C HIS A 73 2.47 -5.05 7.45
N PRO A 74 3.62 -5.20 6.78
CA PRO A 74 4.90 -4.67 7.26
C PRO A 74 4.88 -3.14 7.45
N PRO A 75 5.87 -2.56 8.15
CA PRO A 75 5.96 -1.11 8.34
C PRO A 75 5.91 -0.31 7.03
N THR A 76 5.46 0.94 7.11
CA THR A 76 5.51 1.88 5.99
C THR A 76 6.95 2.01 5.48
N GLY A 77 7.13 2.03 4.16
CA GLY A 77 8.44 1.97 3.51
C GLY A 77 8.83 0.59 2.95
N GLU A 78 7.98 -0.42 3.14
CA GLU A 78 8.19 -1.78 2.60
C GLU A 78 7.13 -2.16 1.57
N GLU A 79 7.54 -2.93 0.56
CA GLU A 79 6.64 -3.53 -0.41
C GLU A 79 5.79 -4.61 0.23
N PHE A 80 4.52 -4.69 -0.14
CA PHE A 80 3.63 -5.71 0.38
C PHE A 80 2.56 -6.09 -0.64
N ALA A 81 2.55 -7.36 -1.04
CA ALA A 81 1.49 -7.93 -1.85
C ALA A 81 0.25 -8.13 -0.97
N LEU A 82 -0.87 -7.50 -1.36
CA LEU A 82 -2.15 -7.67 -0.67
C LEU A 82 -2.82 -8.99 -1.07
N GLY A 83 -2.42 -9.57 -2.20
CA GLY A 83 -3.04 -10.77 -2.75
C GLY A 83 -4.14 -10.42 -3.74
N CYS A 84 -5.09 -11.33 -3.93
CA CYS A 84 -6.14 -11.17 -4.93
C CYS A 84 -7.20 -10.15 -4.47
N GLY A 85 -7.32 -9.02 -5.20
CA GLY A 85 -8.31 -7.97 -4.92
C GLY A 85 -9.76 -8.48 -4.94
N VAL A 86 -10.10 -9.35 -5.90
CA VAL A 86 -11.44 -9.96 -6.00
C VAL A 86 -11.77 -10.79 -4.75
N CYS A 87 -10.85 -11.64 -4.32
CA CYS A 87 -11.07 -12.47 -3.12
C CYS A 87 -11.13 -11.63 -1.84
N ARG A 88 -10.36 -10.54 -1.76
CA ARG A 88 -10.37 -9.63 -0.60
C ARG A 88 -11.68 -8.87 -0.49
N ASN A 89 -12.21 -8.35 -1.59
CA ASN A 89 -13.48 -7.62 -1.60
C ASN A 89 -14.69 -8.57 -1.42
N ALA A 90 -14.59 -9.83 -1.84
CA ALA A 90 -15.64 -10.82 -1.61
C ALA A 90 -15.83 -11.21 -0.13
N GLN A 91 -14.83 -10.98 0.74
CA GLN A 91 -14.94 -11.24 2.18
C GLN A 91 -15.62 -10.10 2.96
N THR A 92 -15.92 -8.97 2.29
CA THR A 92 -16.57 -7.81 2.91
C THR A 92 -18.05 -7.67 2.54
N PHE A 93 -18.61 -8.63 1.79
CA PHE A 93 -20.05 -8.76 1.50
C PHE A 93 -20.62 -9.97 2.26
#